data_AF-A0A399XGZ7-F1
#
_entry.id   AF-A0A399XGZ7-F1
#
_cell.length_a   1.000
_cell.length_b   1.000
_cell.length_c   1.000
_cell.angle_alpha   90.00
_cell.angle_beta   90.00
_cell.angle_gamma   90.00
#
_symmetry.space_group_name_H-M   'P 1'
#
loop_
_entity.id
_entity.type
_entity.pdbx_description
1 polymer ?
#
loop_
_entity_poly.entity_id
_entity_poly.type
_entity_poly.pdbx_seq_one_letter_code
_entity_poly.pdbx_strand_id
1 'polypeptide(L)'
;MSEATIDLIDRLVARFPPLEPILREHIADNFGEVLPHLFFGDLTRFVVQQYCEQMSSDSGPRAATDSKPIVGELLDALEDEFTHGTSEVQELIAVSFLENLPARGERGEGIRELLGREMASELSRIA
;
A
#
# COMPACT_ATOMS: atom_id res chain seq x y z
N MET A 1 -19.87 3.79 -0.61
CA MET A 1 -18.70 2.91 -0.42
C MET A 1 -19.17 1.49 -0.48
N SER A 2 -18.47 0.60 -1.18
CA SER A 2 -18.89 -0.80 -1.31
C SER A 2 -18.34 -1.64 -0.16
N GLU A 3 -19.09 -2.67 0.21
CA GLU A 3 -18.70 -3.66 1.23
C GLU A 3 -17.33 -4.29 0.92
N ALA A 4 -17.08 -4.59 -0.36
CA ALA A 4 -15.82 -5.19 -0.82
C ALA A 4 -14.57 -4.34 -0.50
N THR A 5 -14.68 -3.01 -0.62
CA THR A 5 -13.55 -2.10 -0.34
C THR A 5 -13.27 -1.94 1.15
N ILE A 6 -14.29 -2.02 1.99
CA ILE A 6 -14.13 -2.00 3.45
C ILE A 6 -13.54 -3.34 3.91
N ASP A 7 -14.05 -4.46 3.38
CA ASP A 7 -13.54 -5.79 3.69
C ASP A 7 -12.05 -5.94 3.34
N LEU A 8 -11.60 -5.31 2.25
CA LEU A 8 -10.18 -5.26 1.89
C LEU A 8 -9.34 -4.59 2.99
N ILE A 9 -9.80 -3.45 3.50
CA ILE A 9 -9.08 -2.70 4.54
C ILE A 9 -9.00 -3.54 5.82
N ASP A 10 -10.09 -4.18 6.21
CA ASP A 10 -10.11 -5.06 7.37
C ASP A 10 -9.14 -6.24 7.20
N ARG A 11 -9.09 -6.85 6.02
CA ARG A 11 -8.10 -7.92 5.70
C ARG A 11 -6.67 -7.42 5.76
N LEU A 12 -6.39 -6.23 5.21
CA LEU A 12 -5.05 -5.65 5.22
C LEU A 12 -4.61 -5.32 6.66
N VAL A 13 -5.46 -4.71 7.47
CA VAL A 13 -5.14 -4.37 8.86
C VAL A 13 -4.95 -5.62 9.72
N ALA A 14 -5.78 -6.64 9.53
CA ALA A 14 -5.61 -7.92 10.22
C ALA A 14 -4.29 -8.62 9.84
N ARG A 15 -3.86 -8.50 8.58
CA ARG A 15 -2.61 -9.10 8.08
C ARG A 15 -1.37 -8.29 8.46
N PHE A 16 -1.47 -6.97 8.52
CA PHE A 16 -0.36 -6.06 8.76
C PHE A 16 -0.64 -5.18 10.00
N PRO A 17 -0.25 -5.64 11.21
CA PRO A 17 -0.51 -4.92 12.46
C PRO A 17 -0.07 -3.44 12.50
N PRO A 18 1.01 -3.01 11.81
CA PRO A 18 1.35 -1.59 11.74
C PRO A 18 0.31 -0.68 11.08
N LEU A 19 -0.66 -1.24 10.34
CA LEU A 19 -1.76 -0.47 9.76
C LEU A 19 -2.89 -0.18 10.77
N GLU A 20 -2.98 -0.93 11.87
CA GLU A 20 -4.02 -0.71 12.87
C GLU A 20 -4.02 0.72 13.46
N PRO A 21 -2.88 1.30 13.88
CA PRO A 21 -2.88 2.69 14.32
C PRO A 21 -3.30 3.69 13.23
N ILE A 22 -2.99 3.40 11.96
CA ILE A 22 -3.39 4.23 10.83
C ILE A 22 -4.90 4.17 10.63
N LEU A 23 -5.50 2.97 10.67
CA LEU A 23 -6.96 2.81 10.57
C LEU A 23 -7.69 3.54 11.70
N ARG A 24 -7.16 3.47 12.93
CA ARG A 24 -7.77 4.13 14.09
C ARG A 24 -7.76 5.66 13.96
N GLU A 25 -6.63 6.22 13.55
CA GLU A 25 -6.49 7.66 13.28
C GLU A 25 -7.42 8.07 12.14
N HIS A 26 -7.42 7.31 11.05
CA HIS A 26 -8.32 7.51 9.92
C HIS A 26 -9.80 7.58 10.35
N ILE A 27 -10.27 6.63 11.16
CA ILE A 27 -11.65 6.61 11.66
C ILE A 27 -11.93 7.84 12.54
N ALA A 28 -10.98 8.22 13.41
CA ALA A 28 -11.14 9.37 14.29
C ALA A 28 -11.23 10.69 13.51
N ASP A 29 -10.43 10.84 12.45
CA ASP A 29 -10.38 12.03 11.60
C ASP A 29 -11.58 12.11 10.63
N ASN A 30 -12.19 10.97 10.31
CA ASN A 30 -13.31 10.87 9.37
C ASN A 30 -14.64 10.58 10.07
N PHE A 31 -14.89 11.20 11.22
CA PHE A 31 -16.18 11.18 11.94
C PHE A 31 -16.71 9.78 12.30
N GLY A 32 -15.81 8.81 12.51
CA GLY A 32 -16.18 7.44 12.83
C GLY A 32 -16.39 6.54 11.61
N GLU A 33 -16.11 7.03 10.40
CA GLU A 33 -16.27 6.29 9.15
C GLU A 33 -14.94 5.80 8.57
N VAL A 34 -15.00 4.67 7.84
CA VAL A 34 -13.90 4.22 6.99
C VAL A 34 -14.16 4.71 5.58
N LEU A 35 -13.27 5.55 5.06
CA LEU A 35 -13.34 6.10 3.72
C LEU A 35 -12.21 5.51 2.85
N PRO A 36 -12.46 4.39 2.13
CA PRO A 36 -11.43 3.63 1.42
C PRO A 36 -10.45 4.43 0.58
N HIS A 37 -10.90 5.36 -0.26
CA HIS A 37 -10.00 6.17 -1.08
C HIS A 37 -9.06 7.03 -0.23
N LEU A 38 -9.54 7.60 0.86
CA LEU A 38 -8.72 8.40 1.78
C LEU A 38 -7.76 7.51 2.58
N PHE A 39 -8.22 6.35 3.05
CA PHE A 39 -7.38 5.38 3.74
C PHE A 39 -6.24 4.89 2.84
N PHE A 40 -6.51 4.66 1.55
CA PHE A 40 -5.48 4.29 0.60
C PHE A 40 -4.42 5.39 0.38
N GLY A 41 -4.80 6.66 0.56
CA GLY A 41 -3.85 7.76 0.68
C GLY A 41 -2.96 7.64 1.92
N ASP A 42 -3.52 7.29 3.07
CA ASP A 42 -2.78 7.07 4.32
C ASP A 42 -1.82 5.87 4.19
N LEU A 43 -2.32 4.77 3.61
CA LEU A 43 -1.55 3.57 3.28
C LEU A 43 -0.38 3.87 2.35
N THR A 44 -0.60 4.66 1.29
CA THR A 44 0.45 5.03 0.35
C THR A 44 1.56 5.81 1.05
N ARG A 45 1.20 6.78 1.91
CA ARG A 45 2.20 7.53 2.70
C ARG A 45 2.98 6.63 3.64
N PHE A 46 2.32 5.68 4.29
CA PHE A 46 2.98 4.68 5.13
C PHE A 46 3.98 3.83 4.34
N VAL A 47 3.57 3.30 3.18
CA VAL A 47 4.43 2.49 2.30
C VAL A 47 5.67 3.28 1.86
N VAL A 48 5.49 4.54 1.45
CA VAL A 48 6.61 5.42 1.05
C VAL A 48 7.55 5.69 2.21
N GLN A 49 7.01 5.98 3.40
CA GLN A 49 7.80 6.21 4.60
C GLN A 49 8.65 4.98 4.95
N GLN A 50 8.02 3.80 5.03
CA GLN A 50 8.71 2.56 5.38
C GLN A 50 9.81 2.21 4.37
N TYR A 51 9.53 2.36 3.07
CA TYR A 51 10.55 2.15 2.04
C TYR A 51 11.74 3.10 2.22
N CYS A 52 11.48 4.38 2.47
CA CYS A 52 12.54 5.37 2.67
C CYS A 52 13.37 5.10 3.93
N GLU A 53 12.74 4.70 5.04
CA GLU A 53 13.41 4.34 6.29
C GLU A 53 14.34 3.12 6.09
N GLN A 54 13.88 2.12 5.34
CA GLN A 54 14.68 0.95 4.96
C GLN A 54 15.90 1.34 4.13
N MET A 55 15.74 2.24 3.16
CA MET A 55 16.84 2.68 2.28
C MET A 55 17.82 3.66 2.95
N SER A 56 17.38 4.41 3.97
CA SER A 56 18.23 5.36 4.70
C SER A 56 19.05 4.71 5.81
N SER A 57 18.66 3.50 6.22
CA SER A 57 19.35 2.75 7.26
C SER A 57 20.61 2.10 6.70
N ASP A 58 21.68 2.88 6.53
CA ASP A 58 23.04 2.46 6.15
C ASP A 58 23.75 1.64 7.26
N SER A 59 22.98 0.85 8.01
CA SER A 59 23.53 -0.15 8.93
C SER A 59 23.83 -1.40 8.10
N GLY A 60 25.12 -1.64 7.86
CA GLY A 60 25.62 -2.85 7.20
C GLY A 60 25.05 -4.16 7.78
N PRO A 61 25.32 -5.31 7.13
CA PRO A 61 24.54 -6.54 7.28
C PRO A 61 24.46 -7.00 8.73
N ARG A 62 23.40 -6.61 9.44
CA ARG A 62 23.03 -7.16 10.74
C ARG A 62 21.54 -7.48 10.69
N ALA A 63 21.29 -8.79 10.62
CA ALA A 63 20.01 -9.47 10.56
C ALA A 63 19.20 -9.11 9.29
N ALA A 64 19.57 -9.59 8.10
CA ALA A 64 19.18 -10.94 7.66
C ALA A 64 18.36 -11.74 8.69
N THR A 65 17.24 -11.18 9.10
CA THR A 65 16.08 -12.01 9.42
C THR A 65 15.49 -12.32 8.05
N ASP A 66 15.29 -13.59 7.72
CA ASP A 66 14.73 -14.08 6.43
C ASP A 66 13.30 -13.58 6.14
N SER A 67 12.87 -12.49 6.78
CA SER A 67 11.59 -11.84 6.63
C SER A 67 11.69 -10.81 5.50
N LYS A 68 10.81 -10.95 4.51
CA LYS A 68 10.67 -9.97 3.43
C LYS A 68 10.32 -8.61 4.08
N PRO A 69 10.91 -7.49 3.61
CA PRO A 69 10.56 -6.18 4.15
C PRO A 69 9.04 -5.96 4.02
N ILE A 70 8.41 -5.41 5.06
CA ILE A 70 6.95 -5.21 5.14
C ILE A 70 6.35 -4.57 3.89
N VAL A 71 7.07 -3.63 3.27
CA VAL A 71 6.68 -2.99 2.00
C VAL A 71 6.47 -4.04 0.91
N GLY A 72 7.42 -4.96 0.73
CA GLY A 72 7.30 -6.02 -0.27
C GLY A 72 6.16 -7.00 0.02
N GLU A 73 5.94 -7.36 1.29
CA GLU A 73 4.82 -8.24 1.66
C GLU A 73 3.47 -7.57 1.44
N LEU A 74 3.39 -6.26 1.70
CA LEU A 74 2.19 -5.46 1.49
C LEU A 74 1.91 -5.28 0.00
N LEU A 75 2.93 -5.01 -0.80
CA LEU A 75 2.80 -4.93 -2.26
C LEU A 75 2.34 -6.25 -2.88
N ASP A 76 2.84 -7.40 -2.39
CA ASP A 76 2.35 -8.71 -2.83
C ASP A 76 0.86 -8.90 -2.47
N ALA A 77 0.46 -8.50 -1.27
CA ALA A 77 -0.94 -8.61 -0.85
C ALA A 77 -1.85 -7.72 -1.71
N LEU A 78 -1.40 -6.51 -2.07
CA LEU A 78 -2.13 -5.63 -2.99
C LEU A 78 -2.17 -6.18 -4.41
N GLU A 79 -1.09 -6.80 -4.89
CA GLU A 79 -1.06 -7.48 -6.20
C GLU A 79 -2.07 -8.62 -6.25
N ASP A 80 -2.13 -9.45 -5.20
CA ASP A 80 -3.07 -10.57 -5.10
C ASP A 80 -4.53 -10.07 -5.13
N GLU A 81 -4.83 -9.02 -4.37
CA GLU A 81 -6.16 -8.39 -4.31
C GLU A 81 -6.49 -7.65 -5.62
N PHE A 82 -5.51 -7.07 -6.30
CA PHE A 82 -5.70 -6.49 -7.64
C PHE A 82 -6.00 -7.56 -8.68
N THR A 83 -5.31 -8.70 -8.62
CA THR A 83 -5.46 -9.78 -9.61
C THR A 83 -6.78 -10.54 -9.44
N HIS A 84 -7.21 -10.79 -8.20
CA HIS A 84 -8.35 -11.66 -7.90
C HIS A 84 -9.57 -10.93 -7.33
N GLY A 85 -9.44 -9.64 -7.00
CA GLY A 85 -10.50 -8.84 -6.40
C GLY A 85 -11.61 -8.45 -7.38
N THR A 86 -12.62 -7.79 -6.84
CA THR A 86 -13.72 -7.22 -7.63
C THR A 86 -13.23 -6.01 -8.42
N SER A 87 -14.01 -5.58 -9.43
CA SER A 87 -13.72 -4.36 -10.18
C SER A 87 -13.56 -3.12 -9.30
N GLU A 88 -14.30 -3.04 -8.20
CA GLU A 88 -14.23 -1.93 -7.24
C GLU A 88 -12.92 -1.95 -6.43
N VAL A 89 -12.43 -3.13 -6.05
CA VAL A 89 -11.13 -3.30 -5.39
C VAL A 89 -10.00 -2.95 -6.36
N GLN A 90 -10.09 -3.42 -7.60
CA GLN A 90 -9.14 -3.08 -8.66
C GLN A 90 -9.08 -1.58 -8.90
N GLU A 91 -10.24 -0.93 -9.04
CA GLU A 91 -10.33 0.52 -9.20
C GLU A 91 -9.72 1.26 -8.01
N LEU A 92 -10.06 0.88 -6.78
CA LEU A 92 -9.49 1.48 -5.57
C LEU A 92 -7.96 1.41 -5.55
N ILE A 93 -7.38 0.23 -5.84
CA ILE A 93 -5.92 0.05 -5.89
C ILE A 93 -5.33 0.90 -7.02
N ALA A 94 -5.92 0.92 -8.21
CA ALA A 94 -5.41 1.70 -9.32
C ALA A 94 -5.40 3.20 -9.02
N VAL A 95 -6.56 3.76 -8.65
CA VAL A 95 -6.72 5.22 -8.54
C VAL A 95 -6.24 5.79 -7.21
N SER A 96 -6.26 4.99 -6.13
CA SER A 96 -5.93 5.49 -4.78
C SER A 96 -4.60 4.99 -4.23
N PHE A 97 -3.99 3.97 -4.83
CA PHE A 97 -2.63 3.55 -4.52
C PHE A 97 -1.67 3.84 -5.67
N LEU A 98 -1.89 3.25 -6.86
CA LEU A 98 -0.91 3.32 -7.96
C LEU A 98 -0.71 4.75 -8.49
N GLU A 99 -1.78 5.51 -8.70
CA GLU A 99 -1.69 6.92 -9.13
C GLU A 99 -1.00 7.82 -8.10
N ASN A 100 -1.03 7.43 -6.82
CA ASN A 100 -0.46 8.20 -5.72
C ASN A 100 0.98 7.78 -5.37
N LEU A 101 1.55 6.79 -6.09
CA LEU A 101 2.95 6.40 -5.90
C LEU A 101 3.91 7.51 -6.38
N PRO A 102 5.04 7.72 -5.68
CA PRO A 102 6.03 8.73 -6.05
C PRO A 102 6.44 8.62 -7.52
N ALA A 103 6.44 9.74 -8.25
CA ALA A 103 6.84 9.80 -9.65
C ALA A 103 8.35 9.54 -9.82
N ARG A 104 8.79 9.32 -11.06
CA ARG A 104 10.22 9.18 -11.36
C ARG A 104 10.97 10.46 -10.98
N GLY A 105 12.07 10.32 -10.26
CA GLY A 105 12.86 11.41 -9.67
C GLY A 105 12.38 11.85 -8.28
N GLU A 106 11.26 11.33 -7.78
CA GLU A 106 10.78 11.62 -6.43
C GLU A 106 11.33 10.64 -5.39
N ARG A 107 11.35 11.10 -4.13
CA ARG A 107 11.75 10.26 -3.01
C ARG A 107 10.80 9.08 -2.89
N GLY A 108 11.34 7.86 -3.02
CA GLY A 108 10.57 6.62 -2.96
C GLY A 108 10.18 6.04 -4.32
N GLU A 109 10.70 6.58 -5.44
CA GLU A 109 10.39 6.07 -6.80
C GLU A 109 10.64 4.56 -6.97
N GLY A 110 11.63 4.00 -6.25
CA GLY A 110 12.00 2.59 -6.36
C GLY A 110 10.92 1.60 -5.89
N ILE A 111 9.87 2.09 -5.21
CA ILE A 111 8.68 1.28 -4.90
C ILE A 111 8.03 0.76 -6.19
N ARG A 112 8.09 1.54 -7.28
CA ARG A 112 7.55 1.13 -8.59
C ARG A 112 8.24 -0.10 -9.17
N GLU A 113 9.49 -0.37 -8.77
CA GLU A 113 10.26 -1.54 -9.20
C GLU A 113 9.92 -2.80 -8.39
N LEU A 114 9.26 -2.63 -7.24
CA LEU A 114 8.81 -3.71 -6.36
C LEU A 114 7.37 -4.18 -6.67
N LEU A 115 6.66 -3.49 -7.57
CA LEU A 115 5.30 -3.86 -7.93
C LEU A 115 5.27 -5.21 -8.65
N GLY A 116 4.20 -5.97 -8.39
CA GLY A 116 3.90 -7.16 -9.16
C GLY A 116 3.54 -6.83 -10.61
N ARG A 117 3.39 -7.87 -11.43
CA ARG A 117 3.26 -7.74 -12.88
C ARG A 117 2.02 -6.96 -13.27
N GLU A 118 0.87 -7.26 -12.67
CA GLU A 118 -0.42 -6.70 -13.05
C GLU A 118 -0.53 -5.25 -12.58
N MET A 119 -0.13 -4.94 -11.34
CA MET A 119 -0.07 -3.56 -10.88
C MET A 119 0.95 -2.72 -11.67
N ALA A 120 2.11 -3.27 -12.03
CA ALA A 120 3.10 -2.55 -12.84
C ALA A 120 2.59 -2.29 -14.28
N SER A 121 1.85 -3.27 -14.85
CA SER A 121 1.18 -3.13 -16.14
C SER A 121 0.12 -2.03 -16.09
N GLU A 122 -0.72 -2.02 -15.06
CA GLU A 122 -1.75 -0.99 -14.91
C GLU A 122 -1.14 0.40 -14.66
N LEU A 123 -0.11 0.49 -13.82
CA LEU A 123 0.61 1.75 -13.60
C LEU A 123 1.18 2.33 -14.90
N SER A 124 1.62 1.46 -15.82
CA SER A 124 2.13 1.87 -17.14
C SER A 124 1.03 2.32 -18.11
N ARG A 125 -0.24 1.98 -17.84
CA ARG A 125 -1.39 2.43 -18.65
C ARG A 125 -1.94 3.76 -18.17
N ILE A 126 -1.81 4.07 -16.88
CA ILE A 126 -2.37 5.27 -16.24
C ILE A 126 -1.34 6.41 -16.08
N ALA A 127 -0.04 6.12 -16.15
CA ALA A 127 1.05 7.11 -16.09
C ALA A 127 1.41 7.67 -17.47
#